data_AF-A0A1V5LBY1-F1
#
_entry.id   AF-A0A1V5LBY1-F1
#
_cell.length_a   1.000
_cell.length_b   1.000
_cell.length_c   1.000
_cell.angle_alpha   90.00
_cell.angle_beta   90.00
_cell.angle_gamma   90.00
#
_symmetry.space_group_name_H-M   'P 1'
#
loop_
_entity.id
_entity.type
_entity.pdbx_description
1 polymer ?
#
loop_
_entity_poly.entity_id
_entity_poly.type
_entity_poly.pdbx_seq_one_letter_code
_entity_poly.pdbx_strand_id
1 'polypeptide(L)'
;MRGAADRYSHPEIFGRLGEENARTELARELQQLEGDPLVTLTDAPYVAANLVRKNGTNRFILHLVNYDKPLRNVRVRLDLTGFSKKIDRKKIHCLSPDLEASIPVQATAKGSLLEFTLPSLEVYNVVVIN
;
A
#
# COMPACT_ATOMS: atom_id res chain seq x y z
N MET A 1 -27.64 5.11 -4.88
CA MET A 1 -26.49 4.38 -4.31
C MET A 1 -25.75 5.33 -3.39
N ARG A 2 -25.83 5.14 -2.07
CA ARG A 2 -24.96 5.85 -1.11
C ARG A 2 -23.61 5.16 -1.13
N GLY A 3 -22.57 5.88 -1.51
CA GLY A 3 -21.22 5.34 -1.65
C GLY A 3 -20.65 4.99 -0.27
N ALA A 4 -19.63 4.12 -0.23
CA ALA A 4 -18.92 3.76 1.00
C ALA A 4 -18.39 4.97 1.79
N ALA A 5 -18.28 6.14 1.17
CA ALA A 5 -17.95 7.42 1.80
C ALA A 5 -19.00 7.95 2.81
N ASP A 6 -20.25 7.46 2.76
CA ASP A 6 -21.32 7.90 3.68
C ASP A 6 -21.36 7.09 4.99
N ARG A 7 -20.50 6.06 5.14
CA ARG A 7 -20.40 5.25 6.36
C ARG A 7 -19.27 5.80 7.22
N TYR A 8 -19.58 6.86 7.96
CA TYR A 8 -18.72 7.39 9.01
C TYR A 8 -18.76 6.46 10.22
N SER A 9 -17.67 5.74 10.49
CA SER A 9 -17.46 5.14 11.82
C SER A 9 -17.27 6.30 12.80
N HIS A 10 -18.13 6.42 13.81
CA HIS A 10 -18.03 7.49 14.80
C HIS A 10 -16.66 7.43 15.50
N PRO A 11 -15.93 8.56 15.66
CA PRO A 11 -14.61 8.58 16.30
C PRO A 11 -14.57 7.91 17.68
N GLU A 12 -15.71 7.89 18.37
CA GLU A 12 -15.90 7.27 19.69
C GLU A 12 -15.65 5.75 19.68
N ILE A 13 -15.83 5.07 18.55
CA ILE A 13 -15.55 3.63 18.42
C ILE A 13 -14.09 3.35 18.75
N PHE A 14 -13.15 4.20 18.30
CA PHE A 14 -11.73 4.06 18.61
C PHE A 14 -11.43 4.22 20.10
N GLY A 15 -12.13 5.13 20.78
CA GLY A 15 -12.01 5.31 22.24
C GLY A 15 -12.54 4.12 23.05
N ARG A 16 -13.40 3.29 22.45
CA ARG A 16 -14.05 2.13 23.09
C ARG A 16 -13.46 0.78 22.67
N LEU A 17 -12.39 0.74 21.87
CA LEU A 17 -11.80 -0.53 21.38
C LEU A 17 -11.26 -1.46 22.49
N GLY A 18 -11.16 -0.98 23.73
CA GLY A 18 -10.91 -1.84 24.89
C GLY A 18 -12.09 -2.79 25.21
N GLU A 19 -13.31 -2.43 24.81
CA GLU A 19 -14.53 -3.22 24.99
C GLU A 19 -14.64 -4.30 23.88
N GLU A 20 -15.08 -5.51 24.24
CA GLU A 20 -15.29 -6.59 23.26
C GLU A 20 -16.37 -6.22 22.22
N ASN A 21 -17.49 -5.65 22.67
CA ASN A 21 -18.61 -5.27 21.79
C ASN A 21 -18.21 -4.25 20.72
N ALA A 22 -17.38 -3.25 21.08
CA ALA A 22 -16.90 -2.25 20.14
C ALA A 22 -15.94 -2.84 19.09
N ARG A 23 -15.12 -3.82 19.48
CA ARG A 23 -14.26 -4.57 18.55
C ARG A 23 -15.10 -5.40 17.58
N THR A 24 -16.14 -6.06 18.06
CA THR A 24 -17.08 -6.81 17.21
C THR A 24 -17.83 -5.91 16.24
N GLU A 25 -18.27 -4.73 16.69
CA GLU A 25 -18.95 -3.74 15.86
C GLU A 25 -18.03 -3.24 14.72
N LEU A 26 -16.81 -2.81 15.06
CA LEU A 26 -15.82 -2.39 14.07
C LEU A 26 -15.49 -3.51 13.07
N ALA A 27 -15.28 -4.74 13.56
CA ALA A 27 -15.01 -5.88 12.69
C ALA A 27 -16.14 -6.11 11.67
N ARG A 28 -17.40 -5.98 12.10
CA ARG A 28 -18.57 -6.09 11.21
C ARG A 28 -18.61 -4.97 10.18
N GLU A 29 -18.28 -3.73 10.56
CA GLU A 29 -18.21 -2.62 9.61
C GLU A 29 -17.11 -2.84 8.56
N LEU A 30 -15.92 -3.24 9.00
CA LEU A 30 -14.78 -3.53 8.13
C LEU A 30 -15.07 -4.70 7.16
N GLN A 31 -15.74 -5.74 7.64
CA GLN A 31 -16.12 -6.89 6.82
C GLN A 31 -17.02 -6.48 5.64
N GLN A 32 -17.87 -5.45 5.82
CA GLN A 32 -18.71 -4.94 4.73
C GLN A 32 -17.94 -4.08 3.71
N LEU A 33 -16.71 -3.72 4.02
CA LEU A 33 -15.79 -2.99 3.16
C LEU A 33 -14.74 -3.92 2.53
N GLU A 34 -14.87 -5.23 2.70
CA GLU A 34 -13.94 -6.21 2.14
C GLU A 34 -13.85 -6.11 0.60
N GLY A 35 -12.62 -6.24 0.12
CA GLY A 35 -12.27 -6.27 -1.28
C GLY A 35 -10.83 -6.76 -1.44
N ASP A 36 -10.43 -7.04 -2.68
CA ASP A 36 -9.07 -7.48 -2.96
C ASP A 36 -8.08 -6.32 -2.71
N PRO A 37 -6.97 -6.58 -1.99
CA PRO A 37 -5.99 -5.55 -1.71
C PRO A 37 -5.24 -5.14 -2.99
N LEU A 38 -5.14 -3.84 -3.24
CA LEU A 38 -4.31 -3.30 -4.34
C LEU A 38 -2.81 -3.40 -4.03
N VAL A 39 -2.46 -3.50 -2.74
CA VAL A 39 -1.08 -3.64 -2.25
C VAL A 39 -1.03 -4.82 -1.29
N THR A 40 -0.19 -5.80 -1.58
CA THR A 40 0.15 -6.88 -0.65
C THR A 40 1.63 -6.78 -0.31
N LEU A 41 1.93 -6.81 0.99
CA LEU A 41 3.29 -6.92 1.51
C LEU A 41 3.45 -8.29 2.17
N THR A 42 4.55 -8.99 1.91
CA THR A 42 4.87 -10.27 2.56
C THR A 42 5.92 -10.05 3.65
N ASP A 43 5.72 -10.66 4.82
CA ASP A 43 6.65 -10.61 5.95
C ASP A 43 6.93 -9.18 6.50
N ALA A 44 5.97 -8.26 6.34
CA ALA A 44 6.09 -6.86 6.75
C ALA A 44 4.86 -6.37 7.57
N PRO A 45 4.64 -6.92 8.78
CA PRO A 45 3.40 -6.72 9.55
C PRO A 45 3.21 -5.30 10.09
N TYR A 46 4.30 -4.53 10.28
CA TYR A 46 4.26 -3.17 10.86
C TYR A 46 4.55 -2.08 9.81
N VAL A 47 4.20 -2.36 8.55
CA VAL A 47 4.36 -1.42 7.44
C VAL A 47 3.00 -0.94 6.96
N ALA A 48 2.80 0.38 6.98
CA ALA A 48 1.66 0.99 6.31
C ALA A 48 2.00 1.26 4.85
N ALA A 49 1.10 0.89 3.96
CA ALA A 49 1.20 1.14 2.52
C ALA A 49 0.08 2.07 2.05
N ASN A 50 0.43 3.05 1.22
CA ASN A 50 -0.53 3.90 0.53
C ASN A 50 -0.18 3.99 -0.95
N LEU A 51 -1.09 3.58 -1.82
CA LEU A 51 -0.93 3.62 -3.28
C LEU A 51 -1.79 4.74 -3.86
N VAL A 52 -1.16 5.71 -4.50
CA VAL A 52 -1.85 6.85 -5.11
C VAL A 52 -1.55 6.93 -6.59
N ARG A 53 -2.54 7.38 -7.36
CA ARG A 53 -2.34 7.77 -8.77
C ARG A 53 -2.07 9.27 -8.83
N LYS A 54 -0.99 9.67 -9.49
CA LYS A 54 -0.68 11.10 -9.67
C LYS A 54 -1.62 11.72 -10.70
N ASN A 55 -2.39 12.71 -10.27
CA ASN A 55 -3.34 13.47 -11.09
C ASN A 55 -2.72 13.96 -12.40
N GLY A 56 -3.49 13.86 -13.50
CA GLY A 56 -3.05 14.26 -14.84
C GLY A 56 -1.95 13.37 -15.45
N THR A 57 -1.61 12.24 -14.82
CA THR A 57 -0.59 11.31 -15.31
C THR A 57 -1.01 9.84 -15.19
N ASN A 58 -0.24 8.94 -15.81
CA ASN A 58 -0.37 7.50 -15.63
C ASN A 58 0.57 6.93 -14.55
N ARG A 59 1.17 7.81 -13.74
CA ARG A 59 2.10 7.40 -12.69
C ARG A 59 1.36 6.97 -11.43
N PHE A 60 1.82 5.87 -10.85
CA PHE A 60 1.45 5.42 -9.52
C PHE A 60 2.61 5.67 -8.56
N ILE A 61 2.27 6.00 -7.32
CA ILE A 61 3.23 6.27 -6.26
C ILE A 61 2.81 5.42 -5.08
N LEU A 62 3.69 4.50 -4.68
CA LEU A 62 3.53 3.68 -3.49
C LEU A 62 4.37 4.27 -2.37
N HIS A 63 3.70 4.70 -1.30
CA HIS A 63 4.30 5.13 -0.05
C HIS A 63 4.33 3.96 0.92
N LEU A 64 5.47 3.72 1.55
CA LEU A 64 5.66 2.68 2.55
C LEU A 64 6.31 3.29 3.80
N VAL A 65 5.64 3.20 4.94
CA VAL A 65 6.16 3.67 6.24
C VAL A 65 6.31 2.46 7.15
N ASN A 66 7.50 2.24 7.68
CA ASN A 66 7.77 1.18 8.65
C ASN A 66 7.75 1.74 10.08
N TYR A 67 6.97 1.11 10.95
CA TYR A 67 6.85 1.49 12.37
C TYR A 67 7.61 0.55 13.31
N ASP A 68 8.36 -0.40 12.78
CA ASP A 68 9.17 -1.36 13.54
C ASP A 68 10.66 -1.26 13.14
N LYS A 69 11.48 -2.19 13.61
CA LYS A 69 12.88 -2.37 13.19
C LYS A 69 13.02 -2.47 11.66
N PRO A 70 14.20 -2.13 11.12
CA PRO A 70 14.47 -2.22 9.69
C PRO A 70 14.17 -3.60 9.09
N LEU A 71 13.51 -3.60 7.94
CA LEU A 71 13.18 -4.80 7.19
C LEU A 71 14.09 -4.96 5.96
N ARG A 72 14.33 -6.21 5.57
CA ARG A 72 15.09 -6.56 4.36
C ARG A 72 14.28 -7.46 3.46
N ASN A 73 14.50 -7.34 2.16
CA ASN A 73 13.86 -8.17 1.13
C ASN A 73 12.33 -8.16 1.21
N VAL A 74 11.74 -6.99 1.45
CA VAL A 74 10.27 -6.84 1.54
C VAL A 74 9.67 -7.08 0.16
N ARG A 75 8.87 -8.14 0.05
CA ARG A 75 8.16 -8.47 -1.20
C ARG A 75 6.89 -7.66 -1.29
N VAL A 76 6.74 -6.99 -2.42
CA VAL A 76 5.60 -6.13 -2.74
C VAL A 76 4.91 -6.67 -3.98
N ARG A 77 3.60 -6.88 -3.87
CA ARG A 77 2.71 -7.14 -5.01
C ARG A 77 1.70 -6.02 -5.14
N LEU A 78 1.54 -5.51 -6.34
CA LEU A 78 0.56 -4.49 -6.69
C LEU A 78 -0.41 -5.02 -7.74
N ASP A 79 -1.69 -4.79 -7.51
CA ASP A 79 -2.73 -5.01 -8.50
C ASP A 79 -3.23 -3.67 -9.03
N LEU A 80 -2.84 -3.35 -10.27
CA LEU A 80 -3.25 -2.13 -10.96
C LEU A 80 -4.31 -2.40 -12.03
N THR A 81 -5.01 -3.54 -11.94
CA THR A 81 -6.09 -3.91 -12.86
C THR A 81 -7.19 -2.86 -12.85
N GLY A 82 -7.66 -2.46 -14.02
CA GLY A 82 -8.63 -1.36 -14.18
C GLY A 82 -8.03 0.05 -14.09
N PHE A 83 -6.80 0.21 -13.58
CA PHE A 83 -6.14 1.51 -13.45
C PHE A 83 -5.03 1.75 -14.48
N SER A 84 -4.29 0.71 -14.85
CA SER A 84 -3.24 0.75 -15.89
C SER A 84 -3.41 -0.37 -16.91
N LYS A 85 -3.15 -0.07 -18.18
CA LYS A 85 -3.13 -1.08 -19.27
C LYS A 85 -1.75 -1.67 -19.51
N LYS A 86 -0.68 -0.98 -19.12
CA LYS A 86 0.72 -1.37 -19.35
C LYS A 86 1.62 -0.70 -18.34
N ILE A 87 2.58 -1.45 -17.82
CA ILE A 87 3.60 -0.97 -16.87
C ILE A 87 4.95 -0.98 -17.58
N ASP A 88 5.65 0.16 -17.63
CA ASP A 88 7.01 0.26 -18.13
C ASP A 88 8.01 0.05 -16.98
N ARG A 89 8.43 -1.21 -16.85
CA ARG A 89 9.35 -1.67 -15.79
C ARG A 89 10.67 -0.90 -15.73
N LYS A 90 11.09 -0.25 -16.83
CA LYS A 90 12.34 0.53 -16.85
C LYS A 90 12.22 1.87 -16.12
N LYS A 91 11.00 2.31 -15.81
CA LYS A 91 10.73 3.59 -15.14
C LYS A 91 10.40 3.45 -13.66
N ILE A 92 10.51 2.23 -13.13
CA ILE A 92 10.25 1.97 -11.72
C ILE A 92 11.51 2.25 -10.92
N HIS A 93 11.39 3.17 -9.96
CA HIS A 93 12.49 3.54 -9.07
C HIS A 93 11.97 3.81 -7.67
N CYS A 94 12.85 3.64 -6.70
CA CYS A 94 12.58 3.84 -5.29
C CYS A 94 13.38 5.04 -4.78
N LEU A 95 12.73 5.86 -3.97
CA LEU A 95 13.29 7.00 -3.24
C LEU A 95 13.14 6.70 -1.75
N SER A 96 14.11 7.12 -0.95
CA SER A 96 14.06 7.00 0.50
C SER A 96 14.98 8.06 1.11
N PRO A 97 14.64 8.62 2.27
CA PRO A 97 15.59 9.40 3.06
C PRO A 97 16.78 8.57 3.55
N ASP A 98 16.63 7.24 3.59
CA ASP A 98 17.63 6.28 4.04
C ASP A 98 18.61 5.88 2.92
N LEU A 99 18.40 6.39 1.69
CA LEU A 99 19.22 6.13 0.52
C LEU A 99 19.87 7.43 0.02
N GLU A 100 21.15 7.36 -0.39
CA GLU A 100 21.86 8.51 -0.95
C GLU A 100 21.30 8.97 -2.31
N ALA A 101 20.67 8.06 -3.06
CA ALA A 101 20.12 8.34 -4.37
C ALA A 101 18.91 7.43 -4.69
N SER A 102 18.16 7.80 -5.72
CA SER A 102 17.08 6.95 -6.25
C SER A 102 17.65 5.65 -6.81
N ILE A 103 17.06 4.52 -6.44
CA ILE A 103 17.50 3.19 -6.93
C ILE A 103 16.49 2.63 -7.93
N PRO A 104 16.94 2.05 -9.06
CA PRO A 104 16.06 1.30 -9.95
C PRO A 104 15.47 0.09 -9.22
N VAL A 105 14.18 -0.18 -9.43
CA VAL A 105 13.53 -1.37 -8.87
C VAL A 105 13.40 -2.43 -9.95
N GLN A 106 13.99 -3.59 -9.70
CA GLN A 106 13.77 -4.75 -10.57
C GLN A 106 12.40 -5.36 -10.26
N ALA A 107 11.51 -5.29 -11.24
CA ALA A 107 10.15 -5.79 -11.11
C ALA A 107 9.80 -6.82 -12.20
N THR A 108 8.94 -7.74 -11.84
CA THR A 108 8.23 -8.64 -12.76
C THR A 108 6.83 -8.10 -12.98
N ALA A 109 6.37 -8.06 -14.23
CA ALA A 109 5.03 -7.58 -14.55
C ALA A 109 4.31 -8.61 -15.43
N LYS A 110 3.07 -8.94 -15.06
CA LYS A 110 2.16 -9.79 -15.84
C LYS A 110 0.86 -9.01 -16.07
N GLY A 111 0.80 -8.28 -17.18
CA GLY A 111 -0.29 -7.33 -17.43
C GLY A 111 -0.19 -6.15 -16.45
N SER A 112 -1.24 -5.98 -15.64
CA SER A 112 -1.36 -4.92 -14.63
C SER A 112 -0.96 -5.37 -13.22
N LEU A 113 -0.54 -6.63 -13.07
CA LEU A 113 0.06 -7.15 -11.85
C LEU A 113 1.56 -6.88 -11.87
N LEU A 114 2.07 -6.28 -10.80
CA LEU A 114 3.46 -5.92 -10.63
C LEU A 114 3.99 -6.51 -9.33
N GLU A 115 5.12 -7.20 -9.39
CA GLU A 115 5.80 -7.75 -8.23
C GLU A 115 7.26 -7.30 -8.21
N PHE A 116 7.75 -6.94 -7.03
CA PHE A 116 9.15 -6.59 -6.83
C PHE A 116 9.55 -6.78 -5.37
N THR A 117 10.86 -6.73 -5.13
CA THR A 117 11.44 -6.83 -3.79
C THR A 117 12.20 -5.55 -3.48
N LEU A 118 11.90 -4.94 -2.33
CA LEU A 118 12.70 -3.85 -1.79
C LEU A 118 13.86 -4.44 -0.98
N PRO A 119 15.12 -4.06 -1.27
CA PRO A 119 16.28 -4.61 -0.57
C PRO A 119 16.28 -4.23 0.91
N SER A 120 15.87 -3.00 1.23
CA SER A 120 15.68 -2.48 2.58
C SER A 120 14.47 -1.57 2.66
N LEU A 121 13.86 -1.54 3.85
CA LEU A 121 12.87 -0.57 4.27
C LEU A 121 13.16 -0.24 5.74
N GLU A 122 13.81 0.90 5.99
CA GLU A 122 14.17 1.33 7.34
C GLU A 122 13.04 2.14 7.96
N VAL A 123 12.82 3.37 7.48
CA VAL A 123 11.74 4.24 7.96
C VAL A 123 10.72 4.47 6.86
N TYR A 124 11.18 4.82 5.66
CA TYR A 124 10.29 5.27 4.60
C TYR A 124 10.81 4.99 3.20
N ASN A 125 9.96 4.44 2.33
CA ASN A 125 10.24 4.29 0.91
C ASN A 125 9.09 4.81 0.05
N VAL A 126 9.44 5.42 -1.07
CA VAL A 126 8.51 5.85 -2.11
C VAL A 126 8.89 5.17 -3.42
N VAL A 127 8.03 4.29 -3.91
CA VAL A 127 8.21 3.64 -5.21
C VAL A 127 7.36 4.35 -6.25
N VAL A 128 8.03 4.89 -7.27
CA VAL A 128 7.37 5.54 -8.41
C VAL A 128 7.26 4.54 -9.55
N ILE A 129 6.05 4.35 -10.07
CA ILE A 129 5.70 3.35 -11.07
C ILE A 129 5.07 4.04 -12.28
N ASN A 130 5.48 3.65 -13.48
CA ASN A 130 4.84 4.04 -14.75
C ASN A 130 5.20 3.04 -15.84
#